data_AF-A0A914XDE3-F1
#
_entry.id   AF-A0A914XDE3-F1
#
_cell.length_a   1.000
_cell.length_b   1.000
_cell.length_c   1.000
_cell.angle_alpha   90.00
_cell.angle_beta   90.00
_cell.angle_gamma   90.00
#
_symmetry.space_group_name_H-M   'P 1'
#
loop_
_entity.id
_entity.type
_entity.pdbx_description
1 polymer ?
#
loop_
_entity_poly.entity_id
_entity_poly.type
_entity_poly.pdbx_seq_one_letter_code
_entity_poly.pdbx_strand_id
1 'polypeptide(L)'
;MCPSTKIDDAGRQTMVNINNAYRSTLIKGDQLDKNKAKNPTGKNMYKLAWDCDLENGAQAWADACSWGHSTSQQRNGTGENLYATTFPWTNSSAMSKAAADSWWSEATTYWTMRSNNILKWANDSSAGHFTQMAWATTYKVGCGMASCPNLIIGWPQATYVVCRYSGPGNYEGSAVYEPGTPCTCATTLPSTCEPSSGLCVINGLGQITTTEAVTTTKKAVTIKETTKKPVTTKKTTKKPVTTKKVGK
;
A
#
# COMPACT_ATOMS: atom_id res chain seq x y z
N MET A 1 1.26 -5.93 18.15
CA MET A 1 2.38 -5.53 17.27
C MET A 1 3.01 -6.80 16.71
N CYS A 2 3.27 -6.83 15.40
CA CYS A 2 3.95 -7.97 14.77
C CYS A 2 5.42 -8.02 15.20
N PRO A 3 6.03 -9.21 15.37
CA PRO A 3 7.46 -9.32 15.60
C PRO A 3 8.24 -8.64 14.47
N SER A 4 9.38 -8.03 14.79
CA SER A 4 10.16 -7.08 13.99
C SER A 4 10.50 -7.52 12.55
N THR A 5 9.55 -7.33 11.63
CA THR A 5 9.81 -7.26 10.18
C THR A 5 10.28 -5.85 9.81
N LYS A 6 10.63 -5.65 8.54
CA LYS A 6 11.24 -4.39 8.10
C LYS A 6 10.20 -3.27 7.86
N ILE A 7 8.95 -3.61 7.56
CA ILE A 7 7.87 -2.62 7.47
C ILE A 7 7.49 -2.14 8.88
N ASP A 8 7.39 -0.83 9.07
CA ASP A 8 6.96 -0.23 10.35
C ASP A 8 5.42 -0.14 10.45
N ASP A 9 4.92 0.17 11.66
CA ASP A 9 3.48 0.28 11.91
C ASP A 9 2.76 1.31 11.03
N ALA A 10 3.45 2.40 10.65
CA ALA A 10 2.89 3.42 9.77
C ALA A 10 2.70 2.89 8.35
N GLY A 11 3.61 2.03 7.87
CA GLY A 11 3.46 1.25 6.63
C GLY A 11 2.28 0.29 6.70
N ARG A 12 2.21 -0.53 7.76
CA ARG A 12 1.10 -1.48 7.99
C ARG A 12 -0.27 -0.77 7.95
N GLN A 13 -0.40 0.30 8.74
CA GLN A 13 -1.63 1.08 8.82
C GLN A 13 -2.01 1.72 7.47
N THR A 14 -1.02 2.24 6.73
CA THR A 14 -1.25 2.84 5.42
C THR A 14 -1.81 1.82 4.43
N MET A 15 -1.22 0.64 4.38
CA MET A 15 -1.67 -0.43 3.47
C MET A 15 -3.10 -0.87 3.77
N VAL A 16 -3.44 -1.12 5.05
CA VAL A 16 -4.80 -1.50 5.45
C VAL A 16 -5.80 -0.38 5.13
N ASN A 17 -5.47 0.86 5.47
CA ASN A 17 -6.38 2.00 5.29
C ASN A 17 -6.67 2.25 3.82
N ILE A 18 -5.65 2.22 2.96
CA ILE A 18 -5.82 2.44 1.53
C ILE A 18 -6.64 1.31 0.89
N ASN A 19 -6.33 0.05 1.20
CA ASN A 19 -7.12 -1.07 0.68
C ASN A 19 -8.59 -0.95 1.09
N ASN A 20 -8.87 -0.65 2.36
CA ASN A 20 -10.24 -0.51 2.84
C ASN A 20 -10.96 0.73 2.27
N ALA A 21 -10.25 1.84 2.09
CA ALA A 21 -10.81 3.03 1.44
C ALA A 21 -11.21 2.70 -0.01
N TYR A 22 -10.33 2.05 -0.75
CA TYR A 22 -10.58 1.58 -2.11
C TYR A 22 -11.75 0.59 -2.21
N ARG A 23 -11.80 -0.41 -1.33
CA ARG A 23 -12.91 -1.38 -1.26
C ARG A 23 -14.25 -0.67 -0.96
N SER A 24 -14.26 0.31 -0.05
CA SER A 24 -15.43 1.14 0.25
C SER A 24 -15.89 1.93 -0.97
N THR A 25 -14.97 2.64 -1.64
CA THR A 25 -15.26 3.41 -2.87
C THR A 25 -15.82 2.51 -3.97
N LEU A 26 -15.24 1.32 -4.13
CA LEU A 26 -15.68 0.32 -5.10
C LEU A 26 -17.12 -0.11 -4.88
N ILE A 27 -17.48 -0.57 -3.67
CA ILE A 27 -18.83 -1.07 -3.40
C ILE A 27 -19.88 0.04 -3.31
N LYS A 28 -19.47 1.29 -3.13
CA LYS A 28 -20.37 2.46 -3.22
C LYS A 28 -20.64 2.88 -4.66
N GLY A 29 -19.97 2.26 -5.64
CA GLY A 29 -20.16 2.52 -7.07
C GLY A 29 -19.44 3.78 -7.57
N ASP A 30 -18.44 4.25 -6.84
CA ASP A 30 -17.67 5.45 -7.20
C ASP A 30 -16.32 5.14 -7.86
N GLN A 31 -15.95 3.86 -7.96
CA GLN A 31 -14.81 3.41 -8.76
C GLN A 31 -15.17 3.43 -10.26
N LEU A 32 -14.21 3.87 -11.09
CA LEU A 32 -14.30 3.80 -12.54
C LEU A 32 -13.51 2.61 -13.10
N ASP A 33 -13.96 2.10 -14.24
CA ASP A 33 -13.26 1.10 -15.04
C ASP A 33 -12.45 1.73 -16.20
N LYS A 34 -11.82 0.91 -17.05
CA LYS A 34 -11.04 1.41 -18.20
C LYS A 34 -11.85 2.21 -19.23
N ASN A 35 -13.16 2.00 -19.27
CA ASN A 35 -14.08 2.72 -20.15
C ASN A 35 -14.73 3.92 -19.45
N LYS A 36 -14.26 4.28 -18.26
CA LYS A 36 -14.83 5.34 -17.40
C LYS A 36 -16.27 5.05 -16.97
N ALA A 37 -16.70 3.78 -17.03
CA ALA A 37 -17.97 3.36 -16.49
C ALA A 37 -17.85 3.21 -14.96
N LYS A 38 -18.92 3.60 -14.25
CA LYS A 38 -19.01 3.36 -12.81
C LYS A 38 -19.27 1.88 -12.52
N ASN A 39 -18.59 1.38 -11.51
CA ASN A 39 -18.79 0.03 -10.98
C ASN A 39 -20.20 -0.08 -10.33
N PRO A 40 -20.92 -1.21 -10.44
CA PRO A 40 -22.15 -1.41 -9.68
C PRO A 40 -21.83 -1.41 -8.18
N THR A 41 -22.78 -0.99 -7.37
CA THR A 41 -22.67 -1.10 -5.93
C THR A 41 -22.51 -2.56 -5.50
N GLY A 42 -21.87 -2.80 -4.37
CA GLY A 42 -21.51 -4.14 -3.91
C GLY A 42 -22.03 -4.46 -2.51
N LYS A 43 -22.17 -5.76 -2.23
CA LYS A 43 -22.45 -6.32 -0.89
C LYS A 43 -21.36 -7.31 -0.46
N ASN A 44 -21.43 -7.75 0.79
CA ASN A 44 -20.60 -8.84 1.33
C ASN A 44 -19.08 -8.60 1.24
N MET A 45 -18.65 -7.33 1.16
CA MET A 45 -17.25 -6.96 1.04
C MET A 45 -16.61 -6.87 2.43
N TYR A 46 -15.67 -7.76 2.74
CA TYR A 46 -14.99 -7.71 4.03
C TYR A 46 -14.09 -6.48 4.16
N LYS A 47 -14.03 -5.94 5.39
CA LYS A 47 -12.99 -5.00 5.80
C LYS A 47 -11.72 -5.78 6.11
N LEU A 48 -10.62 -5.43 5.44
CA LEU A 48 -9.32 -6.07 5.64
C LEU A 48 -8.74 -5.71 7.00
N ALA A 49 -8.21 -6.72 7.68
CA ALA A 49 -7.32 -6.56 8.82
C ALA A 49 -5.86 -6.83 8.41
N TRP A 50 -4.93 -6.35 9.21
CA TRP A 50 -3.53 -6.75 9.08
C TRP A 50 -3.28 -8.10 9.74
N ASP A 51 -2.40 -8.91 9.16
CA ASP A 51 -2.02 -10.20 9.71
C ASP A 51 -0.50 -10.38 9.70
N CYS A 52 0.06 -10.63 10.89
CA CYS A 52 1.50 -10.71 11.09
C CYS A 52 2.12 -11.96 10.43
N ASP A 53 1.38 -13.06 10.30
CA ASP A 53 1.90 -14.28 9.68
C ASP A 53 1.99 -14.12 8.16
N LEU A 54 0.99 -13.45 7.56
CA LEU A 54 1.06 -13.03 6.15
C LEU A 54 2.25 -12.10 5.90
N GLU A 55 2.47 -11.13 6.78
CA GLU A 55 3.60 -10.21 6.73
C GLU A 55 4.94 -10.94 6.83
N ASN A 56 5.10 -11.87 7.79
CA ASN A 56 6.33 -12.65 7.94
C ASN A 56 6.65 -13.44 6.66
N GLY A 57 5.65 -14.11 6.09
CA GLY A 57 5.82 -14.85 4.83
C GLY A 57 6.14 -13.94 3.65
N ALA A 58 5.50 -12.77 3.55
CA ALA A 58 5.77 -11.79 2.52
C ALA A 58 7.16 -11.16 2.66
N GLN A 59 7.62 -10.90 3.90
CA GLN A 59 8.95 -10.38 4.20
C GLN A 59 10.04 -11.36 3.82
N ALA A 60 9.86 -12.65 4.12
CA ALA A 60 10.79 -13.69 3.69
C ALA A 60 10.92 -13.76 2.16
N TRP A 61 9.83 -13.56 1.42
CA TRP A 61 9.86 -13.51 -0.04
C TRP A 61 10.53 -12.24 -0.57
N ALA A 62 10.22 -11.08 0.02
CA ALA A 62 10.84 -9.81 -0.37
C ALA A 62 12.36 -9.84 -0.16
N ASP A 63 12.82 -10.42 0.94
CA ASP A 63 14.24 -10.52 1.31
C ASP A 63 15.05 -11.42 0.38
N ALA A 64 14.41 -12.35 -0.33
CA ALA A 64 15.06 -13.17 -1.33
C ALA A 64 15.46 -12.38 -2.58
N CYS A 65 14.91 -11.17 -2.77
CA CYS A 65 15.24 -10.27 -3.88
C CYS A 65 15.19 -10.93 -5.26
N SER A 66 14.23 -11.85 -5.45
CA SER A 66 13.96 -12.50 -6.72
C SER A 66 12.65 -11.97 -7.28
N TRP A 67 12.72 -11.31 -8.45
CA TRP A 67 11.51 -10.82 -9.11
C TRP A 67 10.65 -11.99 -9.61
N GLY A 68 9.47 -12.12 -9.03
CA GLY A 68 8.47 -13.11 -9.45
C GLY A 68 7.55 -13.49 -8.31
N HIS A 69 6.43 -14.11 -8.65
CA HIS A 69 5.54 -14.68 -7.65
C HIS A 69 6.17 -15.91 -7.00
N SER A 70 5.95 -16.05 -5.70
CA SER A 70 6.22 -17.32 -5.02
C SER A 70 5.35 -18.43 -5.59
N THR A 71 5.68 -19.69 -5.33
CA THR A 71 4.75 -20.79 -5.62
C THR A 71 3.61 -20.81 -4.61
N SER A 72 2.46 -21.41 -4.98
CA SER A 72 1.33 -21.57 -4.05
C SER A 72 1.74 -22.26 -2.74
N GLN A 73 2.63 -23.25 -2.81
CA GLN A 73 3.18 -23.94 -1.63
C GLN A 73 4.02 -23.01 -0.74
N GLN A 74 4.90 -22.19 -1.33
CA GLN A 74 5.74 -21.23 -0.58
C GLN A 74 4.93 -20.11 0.11
N ARG A 75 3.69 -19.89 -0.31
CA ARG A 75 2.77 -18.93 0.31
C ARG A 75 1.57 -19.57 0.97
N ASN A 76 1.59 -20.89 1.20
CA ASN A 76 0.50 -21.61 1.86
C ASN A 76 -0.89 -21.30 1.27
N GLY A 77 -0.98 -21.20 -0.06
CA GLY A 77 -2.20 -20.92 -0.78
C GLY A 77 -2.73 -19.48 -0.68
N THR A 78 -2.02 -18.54 -0.05
CA THR A 78 -2.46 -17.14 0.03
C THR A 78 -2.40 -16.45 -1.35
N GLY A 79 -3.14 -15.36 -1.50
CA GLY A 79 -2.97 -14.45 -2.64
C GLY A 79 -1.64 -13.70 -2.53
N GLU A 80 -1.18 -13.08 -3.62
CA GLU A 80 0.08 -12.32 -3.62
C GLU A 80 0.04 -11.20 -4.66
N ASN A 81 0.45 -9.99 -4.25
CA ASN A 81 0.72 -8.87 -5.14
C ASN A 81 2.17 -8.41 -5.00
N LEU A 82 2.78 -8.00 -6.10
CA LEU A 82 4.19 -7.61 -6.18
C LEU A 82 4.33 -6.20 -6.75
N TYR A 83 5.21 -5.39 -6.17
CA TYR A 83 5.54 -4.07 -6.67
C TYR A 83 7.05 -3.84 -6.56
N ALA A 84 7.64 -3.21 -7.57
CA ALA A 84 9.04 -2.83 -7.55
C ALA A 84 9.23 -1.41 -8.08
N THR A 85 10.21 -0.71 -7.53
CA THR A 85 10.58 0.65 -7.99
C THR A 85 12.06 0.92 -7.74
N THR A 86 12.67 1.81 -8.54
CA THR A 86 14.03 2.29 -8.31
C THR A 86 14.12 3.37 -7.23
N PHE A 87 12.97 3.90 -6.77
CA PHE A 87 12.95 4.85 -5.66
C PHE A 87 13.41 4.17 -4.36
N PRO A 88 14.32 4.80 -3.60
CA PRO A 88 14.82 4.23 -2.36
C PRO A 88 13.71 4.18 -1.31
N TRP A 89 13.66 3.08 -0.57
CA TRP A 89 12.76 2.95 0.57
C TRP A 89 13.27 3.76 1.76
N THR A 90 12.69 4.94 1.95
CA THR A 90 12.98 5.83 3.09
C THR A 90 11.79 5.98 4.04
N ASN A 91 10.59 5.61 3.59
CA ASN A 91 9.36 5.73 4.35
C ASN A 91 8.37 4.60 3.98
N SER A 92 8.01 3.77 4.95
CA SER A 92 7.14 2.61 4.75
C SER A 92 5.71 2.99 4.36
N SER A 93 5.17 4.10 4.88
CA SER A 93 3.83 4.59 4.50
C SER A 93 3.78 5.01 3.04
N ALA A 94 4.75 5.82 2.59
CA ALA A 94 4.84 6.26 1.21
C ALA A 94 5.00 5.08 0.24
N MET A 95 5.85 4.12 0.59
CA MET A 95 6.08 2.92 -0.22
C MET A 95 4.83 2.01 -0.26
N SER A 96 4.15 1.85 0.87
CA SER A 96 2.88 1.11 0.96
C SER A 96 1.81 1.75 0.08
N LYS A 97 1.71 3.08 0.12
CA LYS A 97 0.78 3.83 -0.73
C LYS A 97 1.14 3.67 -2.22
N ALA A 98 2.40 3.82 -2.59
CA ALA A 98 2.83 3.69 -3.98
C ALA A 98 2.51 2.30 -4.56
N ALA A 99 2.77 1.23 -3.79
CA ALA A 99 2.43 -0.14 -4.19
C ALA A 99 0.91 -0.32 -4.35
N ALA A 100 0.12 0.10 -3.35
CA ALA A 100 -1.33 -0.02 -3.38
C ALA A 100 -1.98 0.80 -4.52
N ASP A 101 -1.54 2.05 -4.74
CA ASP A 101 -1.98 2.90 -5.84
C ASP A 101 -1.67 2.24 -7.19
N SER A 102 -0.45 1.69 -7.35
CA SER A 102 -0.02 1.02 -8.58
C SER A 102 -0.92 -0.17 -8.91
N TRP A 103 -1.16 -1.06 -7.94
CA TRP A 103 -2.03 -2.22 -8.11
C TRP A 103 -3.48 -1.81 -8.40
N TRP A 104 -4.01 -0.82 -7.65
CA TRP A 104 -5.39 -0.39 -7.83
C TRP A 104 -5.62 0.35 -9.16
N SER A 105 -4.60 1.02 -9.71
CA SER A 105 -4.67 1.71 -11.00
C SER A 105 -5.01 0.80 -12.19
N GLU A 106 -4.82 -0.51 -12.04
CA GLU A 106 -5.26 -1.49 -13.04
C GLU A 106 -6.77 -1.45 -13.28
N ALA A 107 -7.56 -0.99 -12.30
CA ALA A 107 -9.01 -0.81 -12.43
C ALA A 107 -9.38 0.06 -13.64
N THR A 108 -8.67 1.18 -13.82
CA THR A 108 -8.91 2.13 -14.91
C THR A 108 -8.05 1.88 -16.13
N THR A 109 -7.14 0.90 -16.08
CA THR A 109 -6.19 0.64 -17.17
C THR A 109 -6.55 -0.64 -17.92
N TYR A 110 -6.90 -1.70 -17.19
CA TYR A 110 -7.05 -3.05 -17.76
C TYR A 110 -8.43 -3.65 -17.52
N TRP A 111 -9.09 -3.26 -16.44
CA TRP A 111 -10.35 -3.88 -16.04
C TRP A 111 -11.57 -3.32 -16.79
N THR A 112 -12.49 -4.21 -17.18
CA THR A 112 -13.77 -3.85 -17.79
C THR A 112 -14.90 -4.39 -16.94
N MET A 113 -15.72 -3.49 -16.42
CA MET A 113 -16.84 -3.88 -15.59
C MET A 113 -17.88 -4.63 -16.39
N ARG A 114 -18.42 -5.68 -15.76
CA ARG A 114 -19.52 -6.51 -16.27
C ARG A 114 -20.59 -6.56 -15.20
N SER A 115 -21.85 -6.70 -15.59
CA SER A 115 -22.97 -6.70 -14.63
C SER A 115 -22.85 -7.73 -13.51
N ASN A 116 -22.15 -8.85 -13.75
CA ASN A 116 -21.93 -9.92 -12.78
C ASN A 116 -20.54 -9.87 -12.10
N ASN A 117 -19.67 -8.91 -12.45
CA ASN A 117 -18.30 -8.78 -11.93
C ASN A 117 -17.45 -10.06 -11.99
N ILE A 118 -17.74 -10.97 -12.91
CA ILE A 118 -17.00 -12.22 -13.03
C ILE A 118 -15.62 -11.96 -13.65
N LEU A 119 -14.59 -12.43 -12.97
CA LEU A 119 -13.22 -12.47 -13.47
C LEU A 119 -13.09 -13.50 -14.61
N LYS A 120 -12.51 -13.06 -15.73
CA LYS A 120 -12.18 -13.91 -16.87
C LYS A 120 -10.77 -13.65 -17.36
N TRP A 121 -9.85 -14.57 -17.11
CA TRP A 121 -8.42 -14.39 -17.41
C TRP A 121 -8.13 -14.12 -18.89
N ALA A 122 -8.95 -14.65 -19.79
CA ALA A 122 -8.86 -14.34 -21.22
C ALA A 122 -8.93 -12.84 -21.53
N ASN A 123 -9.58 -12.03 -20.67
CA ASN A 123 -9.77 -10.61 -20.86
C ASN A 123 -9.11 -9.74 -19.77
N ASP A 124 -8.84 -10.32 -18.59
CA ASP A 124 -8.53 -9.57 -17.38
C ASP A 124 -7.16 -9.92 -16.77
N SER A 125 -6.30 -10.66 -17.50
CA SER A 125 -4.97 -11.10 -17.02
C SER A 125 -4.10 -9.98 -16.47
N SER A 126 -4.25 -8.76 -16.98
CA SER A 126 -3.48 -7.59 -16.55
C SER A 126 -4.11 -6.82 -15.37
N ALA A 127 -5.26 -7.26 -14.85
CA ALA A 127 -5.95 -6.64 -13.71
C ALA A 127 -5.85 -7.48 -12.42
N GLY A 128 -4.93 -8.44 -12.38
CA GLY A 128 -4.79 -9.41 -11.30
C GLY A 128 -4.50 -8.76 -9.94
N HIS A 129 -3.72 -7.68 -9.89
CA HIS A 129 -3.40 -7.04 -8.63
C HIS A 129 -4.60 -6.26 -8.08
N PHE A 130 -5.28 -5.50 -8.95
CA PHE A 130 -6.53 -4.81 -8.59
C PHE A 130 -7.59 -5.80 -8.10
N THR A 131 -7.83 -6.87 -8.86
CA THR A 131 -8.89 -7.84 -8.54
C THR A 131 -8.63 -8.55 -7.21
N GLN A 132 -7.38 -8.82 -6.85
CA GLN A 132 -7.03 -9.35 -5.53
C GLN A 132 -7.33 -8.33 -4.41
N MET A 133 -6.98 -7.05 -4.59
CA MET A 133 -7.32 -6.01 -3.60
C MET A 133 -8.83 -5.82 -3.46
N ALA A 134 -9.56 -5.94 -4.57
CA ALA A 134 -11.01 -5.79 -4.66
C ALA A 134 -11.80 -7.05 -4.25
N TRP A 135 -11.13 -8.16 -3.95
CA TRP A 135 -11.80 -9.45 -3.76
C TRP A 135 -12.65 -9.49 -2.48
N ALA A 136 -13.97 -9.68 -2.61
CA ALA A 136 -14.92 -9.49 -1.51
C ALA A 136 -14.62 -10.36 -0.28
N THR A 137 -14.25 -11.62 -0.52
CA THR A 137 -14.00 -12.60 0.56
C THR A 137 -12.57 -12.56 1.10
N THR A 138 -11.67 -11.79 0.52
CA THR A 138 -10.36 -11.50 1.13
C THR A 138 -10.58 -10.63 2.36
N TYR A 139 -9.98 -11.00 3.49
CA TYR A 139 -10.24 -10.36 4.78
C TYR A 139 -8.98 -10.04 5.60
N LYS A 140 -7.82 -10.51 5.16
CA LYS A 140 -6.52 -10.18 5.77
C LYS A 140 -5.48 -9.84 4.72
N VAL A 141 -4.59 -8.92 5.05
CA VAL A 141 -3.39 -8.58 4.27
C VAL A 141 -2.18 -8.49 5.19
N GLY A 142 -1.01 -8.91 4.69
CA GLY A 142 0.27 -8.65 5.35
C GLY A 142 1.36 -8.51 4.29
N CYS A 143 2.29 -7.58 4.49
CA CYS A 143 3.27 -7.23 3.47
C CYS A 143 4.69 -7.17 4.01
N GLY A 144 5.66 -7.42 3.13
CA GLY A 144 7.08 -7.28 3.40
C GLY A 144 7.75 -6.38 2.38
N MET A 145 8.85 -5.74 2.78
CA MET A 145 9.61 -4.82 1.94
C MET A 145 11.12 -5.07 2.02
N ALA A 146 11.82 -4.98 0.91
CA ALA A 146 13.26 -5.15 0.86
C ALA A 146 13.92 -4.17 -0.13
N SER A 147 15.10 -3.67 0.23
CA SER A 147 16.01 -3.01 -0.71
C SER A 147 16.87 -4.07 -1.37
N CYS A 148 16.70 -4.25 -2.68
CA CYS A 148 17.27 -5.35 -3.44
C CYS A 148 18.27 -4.86 -4.48
N PRO A 149 19.50 -5.40 -4.49
CA PRO A 149 20.42 -5.18 -5.60
C PRO A 149 19.95 -5.99 -6.82
N ASN A 150 19.90 -5.39 -8.00
CA ASN A 150 19.62 -6.08 -9.27
C ASN A 150 18.33 -6.95 -9.28
N LEU A 151 17.29 -6.57 -8.54
CA LEU A 151 16.00 -7.29 -8.48
C LEU A 151 15.42 -7.57 -9.87
N ILE A 152 15.48 -6.55 -10.73
CA ILE A 152 15.10 -6.61 -12.14
C ILE A 152 16.37 -6.27 -12.93
N ILE A 153 16.62 -7.03 -14.00
CA ILE A 153 17.79 -6.85 -14.86
C ILE A 153 17.86 -5.39 -15.34
N GLY A 154 18.98 -4.73 -15.05
CA GLY A 154 19.24 -3.34 -15.43
C GLY A 154 18.93 -2.30 -14.34
N TRP A 155 18.31 -2.67 -13.23
CA TRP A 155 18.11 -1.78 -12.08
C TRP A 155 19.21 -2.01 -11.04
N PRO A 156 20.13 -1.06 -10.82
CA PRO A 156 21.25 -1.28 -9.88
C PRO A 156 20.77 -1.50 -8.44
N GLN A 157 19.64 -0.89 -8.09
CA GLN A 157 18.95 -1.08 -6.82
C GLN A 157 17.44 -0.88 -7.03
N ALA A 158 16.64 -1.68 -6.34
CA ALA A 158 15.19 -1.59 -6.36
C ALA A 158 14.62 -1.75 -4.95
N THR A 159 13.58 -1.03 -4.62
CA THR A 159 12.69 -1.39 -3.51
C THR A 159 11.69 -2.41 -4.02
N TYR A 160 11.59 -3.55 -3.33
CA TYR A 160 10.63 -4.61 -3.60
C TYR A 160 9.58 -4.66 -2.49
N VAL A 161 8.30 -4.70 -2.87
CA VAL A 161 7.16 -4.82 -1.96
C VAL A 161 6.36 -6.06 -2.35
N VAL A 162 6.10 -6.91 -1.37
CA VAL A 162 5.30 -8.13 -1.50
C VAL A 162 4.14 -8.03 -0.53
N CYS A 163 2.90 -8.19 -0.98
CA CYS A 163 1.74 -8.32 -0.10
C CYS A 163 1.07 -9.67 -0.30
N ARG A 164 0.67 -10.33 0.79
CA ARG A 164 -0.08 -11.58 0.78
C ARG A 164 -1.48 -11.39 1.37
N TYR A 165 -2.42 -12.21 0.89
CA TYR A 165 -3.84 -12.06 1.17
C TYR A 165 -4.47 -13.39 1.63
N SER A 166 -5.17 -13.39 2.79
CA SER A 166 -5.97 -14.54 3.23
C SER A 166 -7.43 -14.40 2.81
N GLY A 167 -8.08 -15.53 2.53
CA GLY A 167 -9.23 -15.58 1.64
C GLY A 167 -8.77 -15.20 0.23
N PRO A 168 -7.79 -15.95 -0.36
CA PRO A 168 -7.17 -15.59 -1.63
C PRO A 168 -8.22 -15.34 -2.70
N GLY A 169 -7.95 -14.38 -3.57
CA GLY A 169 -8.86 -14.00 -4.64
C GLY A 169 -8.51 -14.65 -5.96
N ASN A 170 -8.96 -13.99 -7.03
CA ASN A 170 -8.55 -14.26 -8.40
C ASN A 170 -8.90 -15.66 -8.91
N TYR A 171 -10.04 -16.20 -8.45
CA TYR A 171 -10.60 -17.43 -8.98
C TYR A 171 -11.32 -17.16 -10.30
N GLU A 172 -10.86 -17.82 -11.37
CA GLU A 172 -11.50 -17.78 -12.69
C GLU A 172 -12.98 -18.15 -12.58
N GLY A 173 -13.85 -17.41 -13.26
CA GLY A 173 -15.28 -17.67 -13.28
C GLY A 173 -16.02 -17.26 -11.99
N SER A 174 -15.31 -16.74 -10.98
CA SER A 174 -15.92 -16.19 -9.76
C SER A 174 -16.05 -14.67 -9.85
N ALA A 175 -17.05 -14.12 -9.15
CA ALA A 175 -17.21 -12.68 -9.03
C ALA A 175 -16.14 -12.08 -8.12
N VAL A 176 -15.51 -10.97 -8.54
CA VAL A 176 -14.59 -10.20 -7.69
C VAL A 176 -15.32 -9.71 -6.43
N TYR A 177 -16.54 -9.23 -6.63
CA TYR A 177 -17.51 -8.94 -5.58
C TYR A 177 -18.93 -9.05 -6.12
N GLU A 178 -19.88 -9.39 -5.24
CA GLU A 178 -21.28 -9.49 -5.61
C GLU A 178 -21.94 -8.10 -5.72
N PRO A 179 -22.65 -7.80 -6.82
CA PRO A 179 -23.49 -6.62 -6.90
C PRO A 179 -24.57 -6.62 -5.80
N GLY A 180 -24.85 -5.46 -5.22
CA GLY A 180 -25.87 -5.32 -4.18
C GLY A 180 -25.73 -4.04 -3.37
N THR A 181 -26.47 -3.97 -2.27
CA THR A 181 -26.45 -2.81 -1.37
C THR A 181 -25.27 -2.92 -0.38
N PRO A 182 -24.42 -1.89 -0.26
CA PRO A 182 -23.40 -1.82 0.78
C PRO A 182 -23.99 -2.08 2.16
N CYS A 183 -23.19 -2.61 3.08
CA CYS A 183 -23.64 -3.05 4.41
C CYS A 183 -24.62 -4.24 4.44
N THR A 184 -24.95 -4.85 3.30
CA THR A 184 -25.49 -6.22 3.31
C THR A 184 -24.33 -7.17 3.63
N CYS A 185 -24.35 -7.76 4.82
CA CYS A 185 -23.27 -8.61 5.36
C CYS A 185 -23.75 -10.05 5.61
N ALA A 186 -24.35 -10.66 4.59
CA ALA A 186 -24.70 -12.07 4.56
C ALA A 186 -23.47 -12.88 4.10
N THR A 187 -22.43 -12.87 4.93
CA THR A 187 -21.11 -13.41 4.58
C THR A 187 -20.86 -14.77 5.27
N THR A 188 -19.84 -15.50 4.83
CA THR A 188 -19.54 -16.84 5.34
C THR A 188 -18.98 -16.84 6.77
N LEU A 189 -18.09 -15.89 7.07
CA LEU A 189 -17.62 -15.59 8.42
C LEU A 189 -18.52 -14.55 9.08
N PRO A 190 -19.06 -14.79 10.28
CA PRO A 190 -19.94 -13.85 10.98
C PRO A 190 -19.35 -12.43 11.01
N SER A 191 -20.12 -11.47 10.51
CA SER A 191 -19.64 -10.10 10.32
C SER A 191 -20.74 -9.08 10.53
N THR A 192 -20.35 -7.89 10.96
CA THR A 192 -21.24 -6.75 11.17
C THR A 192 -20.87 -5.62 10.22
N CYS A 193 -21.87 -4.92 9.69
CA CYS A 193 -21.65 -3.73 8.86
C CYS A 193 -20.94 -2.63 9.67
N GLU A 194 -19.94 -1.99 9.07
CA GLU A 194 -19.45 -0.67 9.47
C GLU A 194 -20.10 0.40 8.57
N PRO A 195 -21.11 1.17 9.06
CA PRO A 195 -21.92 2.04 8.21
C PRO A 195 -21.12 3.12 7.46
N SER A 196 -20.03 3.63 8.04
CA SER A 196 -19.22 4.68 7.43
C SER A 196 -18.52 4.20 6.15
N SER A 197 -18.06 2.95 6.12
CA SER A 197 -17.36 2.37 4.97
C SER A 197 -18.27 1.54 4.07
N GLY A 198 -19.38 1.01 4.60
CA GLY A 198 -20.22 0.04 3.88
C GLY A 198 -19.67 -1.39 3.93
N LEU A 199 -18.52 -1.60 4.60
CA LEU A 199 -17.80 -2.87 4.64
C LEU A 199 -18.29 -3.76 5.78
N CYS A 200 -18.10 -5.06 5.62
CA CYS A 200 -18.41 -6.08 6.61
C CYS A 200 -17.19 -6.37 7.49
N VAL A 201 -17.27 -6.06 8.78
CA VAL A 201 -16.22 -6.31 9.76
C VAL A 201 -16.45 -7.68 10.38
N ILE A 202 -15.51 -8.61 10.21
CA ILE A 202 -15.59 -9.94 10.82
C ILE A 202 -15.55 -9.81 12.35
N ASN A 203 -16.50 -10.46 13.01
CA ASN A 203 -16.62 -10.42 14.46
C ASN A 203 -15.38 -11.09 15.11
N GLY A 204 -14.71 -10.38 16.02
CA GLY A 204 -13.52 -10.88 16.71
C GLY A 204 -12.21 -10.80 15.91
N LEU A 205 -12.24 -10.31 14.66
CA LEU A 205 -11.01 -10.04 13.91
C LEU A 205 -10.46 -8.65 14.29
N GLY A 206 -9.28 -8.62 14.89
CA GLY A 206 -8.61 -7.38 15.29
C GLY A 206 -8.34 -6.46 14.09
N GLN A 207 -8.89 -5.24 14.14
CA GLN A 207 -8.58 -4.18 13.18
C GLN A 207 -7.42 -3.33 13.71
N ILE A 208 -6.57 -2.79 12.84
CA ILE A 208 -5.62 -1.77 13.29
C ILE A 208 -6.42 -0.49 13.59
N THR A 209 -6.62 -0.19 14.86
CA THR A 209 -7.31 1.02 15.32
C THR A 209 -6.34 2.19 15.37
N THR A 210 -6.75 3.34 14.82
CA THR A 210 -5.96 4.60 14.75
C THR A 210 -5.70 5.30 16.10
N THR A 211 -5.94 4.63 17.23
CA THR A 211 -5.82 5.23 18.57
C THR A 211 -4.51 4.83 19.25
N GLU A 212 -3.40 5.37 18.76
CA GLU A 212 -2.36 5.93 19.64
C GLU A 212 -1.84 7.19 18.96
N ALA A 213 -2.43 8.33 19.29
CA ALA A 213 -1.71 9.58 19.20
C ALA A 213 -0.44 9.38 20.05
N VAL A 214 0.71 9.35 19.39
CA VAL A 214 2.03 9.39 20.02
C VAL A 214 1.99 10.56 21.01
N THR A 215 1.78 10.24 22.29
CA THR A 215 1.84 11.23 23.35
C THR A 215 3.31 11.52 23.50
N THR A 216 3.77 12.48 22.70
CA THR A 216 5.12 13.00 22.80
C THR A 216 5.20 13.68 24.16
N THR A 217 5.71 12.96 25.17
CA THR A 217 6.17 13.57 26.40
C THR A 217 7.21 14.60 26.02
N LYS A 218 6.81 15.88 26.03
CA LYS A 218 7.73 17.02 26.01
C LYS A 218 8.58 16.91 27.27
N LYS A 219 9.75 16.28 27.19
CA LYS A 219 10.80 16.51 28.17
C LYS A 219 11.32 17.92 27.92
N ALA A 220 10.92 18.86 28.75
CA ALA A 220 11.47 20.20 28.75
C ALA A 220 12.97 20.10 28.99
N VAL A 221 13.78 20.39 27.96
CA VAL A 221 15.21 20.60 28.10
C VAL A 221 15.39 22.06 28.49
N THR A 222 15.68 22.31 29.76
CA THR A 222 16.12 23.63 30.24
C THR A 222 17.49 23.93 29.66
N ILE A 223 17.54 24.81 28.64
CA ILE A 223 18.80 25.36 28.15
C ILE A 223 19.21 26.47 29.12
N LYS A 224 20.32 26.29 29.84
CA LYS A 224 20.98 27.39 30.55
C LYS A 224 21.67 28.28 29.53
N GLU A 225 21.28 29.55 29.46
CA GLU A 225 21.95 30.56 28.65
C GLU A 225 23.39 30.78 29.14
N THR A 226 24.36 30.53 28.27
CA THR A 226 25.72 31.08 28.40
C THR A 226 25.86 32.26 27.45
N THR A 227 26.07 33.44 28.03
CA THR A 227 26.30 34.71 27.35
C THR A 227 27.55 34.67 26.47
N LYS A 228 27.40 34.94 25.16
CA LYS A 228 28.53 35.17 24.25
C LYS A 228 28.82 36.67 24.15
N LYS A 229 30.11 37.01 24.29
CA LYS A 229 30.69 38.36 24.17
C LYS A 229 30.64 38.85 22.70
N PRO A 230 30.47 40.16 22.41
CA PRO A 230 30.31 40.64 21.04
C PRO A 230 31.64 40.63 20.27
N VAL A 231 31.60 40.17 19.00
CA VAL A 231 32.72 40.28 18.04
C VAL A 231 32.44 41.45 17.10
N THR A 232 33.36 42.40 17.05
CA THR A 232 33.35 43.58 16.17
C THR A 232 33.77 43.21 14.75
N THR A 233 32.95 43.55 13.76
CA THR A 233 33.22 43.39 12.32
C THR A 233 34.13 44.49 11.79
N LYS A 234 35.29 44.12 11.22
CA LYS A 234 36.11 45.00 10.36
C LYS A 234 35.64 44.88 8.90
N LYS A 235 35.28 46.02 8.28
CA LYS A 235 35.01 46.18 6.84
C LYS A 235 36.32 46.09 6.05
N THR A 236 36.37 45.24 5.02
CA THR A 236 37.41 45.24 3.98
C THR A 236 36.84 45.82 2.68
N THR A 237 37.47 46.88 2.18
CA THR A 237 37.19 47.54 0.91
C THR A 237 37.87 46.82 -0.25
N LYS A 238 37.13 46.55 -1.33
CA LYS A 238 37.67 46.01 -2.59
C LYS A 238 38.28 47.13 -3.44
N LYS A 239 39.46 46.87 -4.02
CA LYS A 239 40.16 47.76 -4.97
C LYS A 239 39.81 47.37 -6.42
N PRO A 240 39.72 48.30 -7.39
CA PRO A 240 39.32 47.99 -8.77
C PRO A 240 40.47 47.40 -9.59
N VAL A 241 40.13 46.48 -10.50
CA VAL A 241 41.05 45.87 -11.48
C VAL A 241 40.97 46.65 -12.80
N THR A 242 42.13 47.05 -13.33
CA THR A 242 42.28 47.70 -14.64
C THR A 242 42.50 46.66 -15.73
N THR A 243 41.71 46.75 -16.80
CA THR A 243 41.87 45.99 -18.05
C THR A 243 42.92 46.63 -18.96
N LYS A 244 43.96 45.88 -19.34
CA LYS A 244 44.85 46.23 -20.46
C LYS A 244 44.38 45.55 -21.75
N LYS A 245 44.15 46.36 -22.78
CA LYS A 245 44.02 45.98 -24.19
C LYS A 245 45.35 45.39 -24.70
N VAL A 246 45.26 44.35 -25.52
CA VAL A 246 46.31 43.98 -26.49
C VAL A 246 45.67 44.02 -27.86
N GLY A 247 46.33 44.69 -28.80
CA GLY A 247 45.93 44.78 -30.21
C GLY A 247 47.10 44.41 -31.12
N LYS A 248 46.70 43.93 -32.30
CA LYS A 248 47.48 43.42 -33.44
C LYS A 248 48.21 42.09 -33.24
#